data_AF-A0A2N7X844-F1
#
_entry.id   AF-A0A2N7X844-F1
#
_cell.length_a   1.000
_cell.length_b   1.000
_cell.length_c   1.000
_cell.angle_alpha   90.00
_cell.angle_beta   90.00
_cell.angle_gamma   90.00
#
_symmetry.space_group_name_H-M   'P 1'
#
loop_
_entity.id
_entity.type
_entity.pdbx_description
1 polymer ?
#
loop_
_entity_poly.entity_id
_entity_poly.type
_entity_poly.pdbx_seq_one_letter_code
_entity_poly.pdbx_strand_id
1 'polypeptide(L)'
;MIWLARMTVFNKLLLAFSFVVGLGALVGGAGLWGVSAMRDVAEQISTKEMNGLYYVEEGNRQRLNADLAEAQLRYATDEAVKQQLKERLTQSLARLHESLERFPETIHTEQGRALFADAMKKEQEWEDALRAEMGASDEATLSRASAASSALRDTFEALIKRKYDLAQTAVRGSQATYESVRLTMFAFIFASITIGVLLAWFIARQLSRQLGGEPADAVEIANRIAQGDLSVPINTRTGDTQSLLWALKNMRERLVQIVSSIGTSSDSIATAAQELARGNTDLSQRTEEQAASLEETASSMEELTSTVRNNADNARQASGLAGGASEIAETSSGYVRQVVETMRELADGSKRMTDIIAVIESIAFQTNILALNAAVEAARAGEQGRGFAVVAGEVRALAQRSAVSAKEIKELIEGSTTRVDSGVQVAERAGKTMAEVMQAVQRVTDIMGEISAASAEQSTGIEQVNRAVVQMDQVTQQNAALVEQAAAAAGSMADQARELKTAVAVFRVGSRHPESTHAPLKTQF
;
A
#
# COMPACT_ATOMS: atom_id res chain seq x y z
N MET A 1 28.18 -35.77 -2.28
CA MET A 1 28.55 -34.55 -1.51
C MET A 1 27.37 -33.57 -1.36
N ILE A 2 26.19 -34.01 -0.90
CA ILE A 2 25.03 -33.10 -0.69
C ILE A 2 25.13 -32.38 0.67
N TRP A 3 25.70 -33.05 1.68
CA TRP A 3 25.92 -32.49 3.02
C TRP A 3 26.88 -31.28 3.01
N LEU A 4 27.97 -31.38 2.26
CA LEU A 4 28.94 -30.30 2.04
C LEU A 4 28.36 -29.08 1.32
N ALA A 5 27.31 -29.25 0.51
CA ALA A 5 26.67 -28.13 -0.18
C ALA A 5 25.84 -27.25 0.77
N ARG A 6 25.22 -27.84 1.80
CA ARG A 6 24.33 -27.18 2.76
C ARG A 6 25.03 -26.55 3.98
N MET A 7 26.31 -26.83 4.20
CA MET A 7 27.07 -26.20 5.28
C MET A 7 27.25 -24.70 5.04
N THR A 8 27.35 -23.92 6.11
CA THR A 8 27.74 -22.50 6.05
C THR A 8 29.17 -22.38 5.51
N VAL A 9 29.49 -21.24 4.88
CA VAL A 9 30.84 -20.98 4.35
C VAL A 9 31.91 -21.14 5.43
N PHE A 10 31.62 -20.66 6.64
CA PHE A 10 32.49 -20.79 7.81
C PHE A 10 32.82 -22.25 8.14
N ASN A 11 31.82 -23.14 8.21
CA ASN A 11 32.06 -24.55 8.56
C ASN A 11 32.84 -25.29 7.47
N LYS A 12 32.67 -24.91 6.19
CA LYS A 12 33.46 -25.49 5.09
C LYS A 12 34.94 -25.10 5.19
N LEU A 13 35.21 -23.83 5.49
CA LEU A 13 36.58 -23.35 5.72
C LEU A 13 37.20 -24.05 6.92
N LEU A 14 36.47 -24.13 8.04
CA LEU A 14 36.98 -24.77 9.26
C LEU A 14 37.32 -26.24 9.05
N LEU A 15 36.50 -26.99 8.31
CA LEU A 15 36.75 -28.40 7.98
C LEU A 15 37.96 -28.55 7.05
N ALA A 16 38.08 -27.71 6.02
CA ALA A 16 39.23 -27.74 5.11
C ALA A 16 40.55 -27.40 5.83
N PHE A 17 40.56 -26.37 6.67
CA PHE A 17 41.73 -26.01 7.48
C PHE A 17 42.09 -27.11 8.49
N SER A 18 41.10 -27.68 9.18
CA SER A 18 41.33 -28.79 10.12
C SER A 18 41.97 -30.00 9.44
N PHE A 19 41.54 -30.30 8.20
CA PHE A 19 42.11 -31.38 7.41
C PHE A 19 43.58 -31.12 7.03
N VAL A 20 43.91 -29.90 6.59
CA VAL A 20 45.31 -29.51 6.26
C VAL A 20 46.19 -29.52 7.51
N VAL A 21 45.70 -29.01 8.64
CA VAL A 21 46.42 -29.05 9.93
C VAL A 21 46.67 -30.49 10.38
N GLY A 22 45.68 -31.39 10.22
CA GLY A 22 45.84 -32.82 10.52
C GLY A 22 46.92 -33.49 9.67
N LEU A 23 46.99 -33.18 8.38
CA LEU A 23 48.08 -33.67 7.52
C LEU A 23 49.45 -33.12 7.94
N GLY A 24 49.52 -31.85 8.34
CA GLY A 24 50.74 -31.27 8.90
C GLY A 24 51.22 -31.99 10.17
N ALA A 25 50.29 -32.36 11.05
CA ALA A 25 50.61 -33.16 12.24
C ALA A 25 51.17 -34.55 11.89
N LEU A 26 50.63 -35.20 10.84
CA LEU A 26 51.17 -36.48 10.35
C LEU A 26 52.58 -36.35 9.78
N VAL A 27 52.87 -35.29 9.02
CA VAL A 27 54.23 -35.00 8.53
C VAL A 27 55.20 -34.79 9.70
N GLY A 28 54.79 -34.00 10.70
CA GLY A 28 55.57 -33.78 11.92
C GLY A 28 55.84 -35.08 12.68
N GLY A 29 54.82 -35.93 12.83
CA GLY A 29 54.94 -37.25 13.47
C GLY A 29 55.91 -38.19 12.75
N ALA A 30 55.83 -38.28 11.42
CA ALA A 30 56.74 -39.09 10.61
C ALA A 30 58.20 -38.58 10.70
N GLY A 31 58.39 -37.26 10.74
CA GLY A 31 59.71 -36.64 10.93
C GLY A 31 60.31 -36.96 12.31
N LEU A 32 59.53 -36.83 13.39
CA LEU A 32 59.96 -37.20 14.74
C LEU A 32 60.33 -38.68 14.84
N TRP A 33 59.53 -39.56 14.24
CA TRP A 33 59.82 -41.00 14.19
C TRP A 33 61.14 -41.29 13.45
N GLY A 34 61.36 -40.64 12.30
CA GLY A 34 62.61 -40.77 11.54
C GLY A 34 63.84 -40.33 12.32
N VAL A 35 63.76 -39.20 13.05
CA VAL A 35 64.84 -38.73 13.93
C VAL A 35 65.12 -39.72 15.06
N SER A 36 64.09 -40.32 15.67
CA SER A 36 64.29 -41.35 16.71
C SER A 36 64.97 -42.61 16.16
N ALA A 37 64.59 -43.08 14.98
CA ALA A 37 65.22 -44.23 14.35
C ALA A 37 66.71 -43.97 14.01
N MET A 38 67.05 -42.74 13.61
CA MET A 38 68.46 -42.37 13.38
C MET A 38 69.27 -42.31 14.68
N ARG A 39 68.66 -41.88 15.80
CA ARG A 39 69.30 -41.90 17.12
C ARG A 39 69.67 -43.32 17.53
N ASP A 40 68.77 -44.28 17.37
CA ASP A 40 69.00 -45.68 17.75
C ASP A 40 70.17 -46.30 16.97
N VAL A 41 70.26 -46.02 15.66
CA VAL A 41 71.38 -46.48 14.81
C VAL A 41 72.70 -45.81 15.20
N ALA A 42 72.68 -44.51 15.51
CA ALA A 42 73.88 -43.80 15.97
C ALA A 42 74.39 -44.34 17.32
N GLU A 43 73.49 -44.66 18.24
CA GLU A 43 73.81 -45.27 19.53
C GLU A 43 74.40 -46.68 19.36
N GLN A 44 73.85 -47.50 18.45
CA GLN A 44 74.42 -48.81 18.11
C GLN A 44 75.85 -48.70 17.56
N ILE A 45 76.08 -47.82 16.58
CA ILE A 45 77.43 -47.63 15.99
C ILE A 45 78.42 -47.16 17.05
N SER A 46 78.05 -46.18 17.87
CA SER A 46 78.95 -45.60 18.87
C SER A 46 79.23 -46.56 20.03
N THR A 47 78.17 -47.06 20.68
CA THR A 47 78.30 -47.78 21.96
C THR A 47 78.54 -49.28 21.80
N LYS A 48 78.03 -49.91 20.72
CA LYS A 48 78.17 -51.35 20.50
C LYS A 48 79.29 -51.67 19.53
N GLU A 49 79.42 -50.96 18.41
CA GLU A 49 80.46 -51.30 17.43
C GLU A 49 81.79 -50.61 17.71
N MET A 50 81.84 -49.29 17.89
CA MET A 50 83.10 -48.58 18.10
C MET A 50 83.74 -48.86 19.45
N ASN A 51 82.98 -48.85 20.56
CA ASN A 51 83.54 -49.24 21.85
C ASN A 51 84.02 -50.70 21.83
N GLY A 52 83.27 -51.60 21.15
CA GLY A 52 83.66 -52.99 21.01
C GLY A 52 84.96 -53.15 20.22
N LEU A 53 85.08 -52.44 19.10
CA LEU A 53 86.31 -52.42 18.30
C LEU A 53 87.49 -51.89 19.13
N TYR A 54 87.29 -50.81 19.89
CA TYR A 54 88.29 -50.26 20.79
C TYR A 54 88.77 -51.29 21.82
N TYR A 55 87.88 -51.99 22.52
CA TYR A 55 88.27 -52.98 23.53
C TYR A 55 89.03 -54.18 22.95
N VAL A 56 88.66 -54.68 21.76
CA VAL A 56 89.41 -55.80 21.15
C VAL A 56 90.78 -55.35 20.66
N GLU A 57 90.87 -54.19 20.03
CA GLU A 57 92.15 -53.60 19.61
C GLU A 57 93.07 -53.32 20.79
N GLU A 58 92.52 -52.79 21.89
CA GLU A 58 93.25 -52.58 23.14
C GLU A 58 93.76 -53.91 23.71
N GLY A 59 92.90 -54.93 23.79
CA GLY A 59 93.28 -56.26 24.28
C GLY A 59 94.36 -56.91 23.42
N ASN A 60 94.23 -56.83 22.08
CA ASN A 60 95.23 -57.36 21.16
C ASN A 60 96.57 -56.60 21.28
N ARG A 61 96.53 -55.29 21.50
CA ARG A 61 97.73 -54.49 21.75
C ARG A 61 98.43 -54.89 23.05
N GLN A 62 97.67 -55.13 24.12
CA GLN A 62 98.25 -55.60 25.37
C GLN A 62 98.81 -57.03 25.27
N ARG A 63 98.15 -57.91 24.49
CA ARG A 63 98.69 -59.24 24.14
C ARG A 63 100.05 -59.12 23.46
N LEU A 64 100.16 -58.28 22.44
CA LEU A 64 101.43 -58.00 21.75
C LEU A 64 102.50 -57.48 22.71
N ASN A 65 102.14 -56.57 23.62
CA ASN A 65 103.06 -56.05 24.62
C ASN A 65 103.53 -57.14 25.60
N ALA A 66 102.64 -58.06 25.99
CA ALA A 66 102.95 -59.20 26.84
C ALA A 66 103.88 -60.20 26.14
N ASP A 67 103.58 -60.58 24.89
CA ASP A 67 104.48 -61.41 24.06
C ASP A 67 105.87 -60.76 23.93
N LEU A 68 105.92 -59.44 23.71
CA LEU A 68 107.19 -58.72 23.58
C LEU A 68 107.96 -58.66 24.91
N ALA A 69 107.26 -58.43 26.02
CA ALA A 69 107.87 -58.40 27.34
C ALA A 69 108.43 -59.77 27.75
N GLU A 70 107.70 -60.86 27.45
CA GLU A 70 108.17 -62.24 27.60
C GLU A 70 109.42 -62.47 26.76
N ALA A 71 109.37 -62.17 25.46
CA ALA A 71 110.50 -62.37 24.57
C ALA A 71 111.75 -61.57 25.01
N GLN A 72 111.56 -60.36 25.55
CA GLN A 72 112.65 -59.56 26.12
C GLN A 72 113.20 -60.15 27.42
N LEU A 73 112.35 -60.77 28.25
CA LEU A 73 112.76 -61.42 29.49
C LEU A 73 113.77 -62.55 29.21
N ARG A 74 113.58 -63.27 28.10
CA ARG A 74 114.46 -64.36 27.64
C ARG A 74 115.92 -63.92 27.43
N TYR A 75 116.12 -62.71 26.89
CA TYR A 75 117.45 -62.21 26.55
C TYR A 75 118.04 -61.26 27.61
N ALA A 76 117.27 -60.91 28.63
CA ALA A 76 117.73 -60.01 29.69
C ALA A 76 118.75 -60.72 30.59
N THR A 77 119.93 -60.14 30.75
CA THR A 77 120.99 -60.63 31.64
C THR A 77 121.01 -59.90 33.00
N ASP A 78 120.47 -58.67 33.05
CA ASP A 78 120.39 -57.82 34.23
C ASP A 78 119.11 -58.11 35.03
N GLU A 79 119.24 -58.41 36.33
CA GLU A 79 118.13 -58.71 37.24
C GLU A 79 117.17 -57.52 37.44
N ALA A 80 117.66 -56.27 37.40
CA ALA A 80 116.80 -55.09 37.46
C ALA A 80 115.92 -54.96 36.20
N VAL A 81 116.49 -55.26 35.02
CA VAL A 81 115.76 -55.27 33.75
C VAL A 81 114.73 -56.40 33.72
N LYS A 82 115.09 -57.60 34.21
CA LYS A 82 114.13 -58.71 34.35
C LYS A 82 112.95 -58.34 35.25
N GLN A 83 113.20 -57.68 36.38
CA GLN A 83 112.12 -57.28 37.28
C GLN A 83 111.17 -56.26 36.63
N GLN A 84 111.72 -55.26 35.92
CA GLN A 84 110.92 -54.27 35.19
C GLN A 84 110.07 -54.91 34.08
N LEU A 85 110.62 -55.90 33.36
CA LEU A 85 109.90 -56.62 32.31
C LEU A 85 108.79 -57.50 32.88
N LYS A 86 109.01 -58.15 34.04
CA LYS A 86 107.95 -58.86 34.77
C LYS A 86 106.82 -57.94 35.17
N GLU A 87 107.12 -56.75 35.70
CA GLU A 87 106.10 -55.76 36.04
C GLU A 87 105.31 -55.29 34.81
N ARG A 88 106.00 -55.02 33.68
CA ARG A 88 105.33 -54.66 32.42
C ARG A 88 104.43 -55.79 31.92
N LEU A 89 104.90 -57.02 31.97
CA LEU A 89 104.12 -58.20 31.60
C LEU A 89 102.86 -58.30 32.48
N THR A 90 102.99 -58.18 33.80
CA THR A 90 101.85 -58.19 34.73
C THR A 90 100.88 -57.05 34.43
N GLN A 91 101.37 -55.84 34.13
CA GLN A 91 100.51 -54.71 33.75
C GLN A 91 99.79 -54.93 32.43
N SER A 92 100.45 -55.51 31.43
CA SER A 92 99.84 -55.83 30.14
C SER A 92 98.78 -56.91 30.27
N LEU A 93 99.02 -57.96 31.07
CA LEU A 93 98.00 -58.97 31.38
C LEU A 93 96.80 -58.35 32.09
N ALA A 94 97.02 -57.52 33.12
CA ALA A 94 95.93 -56.85 33.83
C ALA A 94 95.06 -55.97 32.92
N ARG A 95 95.68 -55.19 32.01
CA ARG A 95 94.94 -54.36 31.05
C ARG A 95 94.26 -55.16 29.96
N LEU A 96 94.86 -56.29 29.55
CA LEU A 96 94.22 -57.23 28.63
C LEU A 96 92.96 -57.79 29.26
N HIS A 97 93.04 -58.25 30.52
CA HIS A 97 91.87 -58.74 31.28
C HIS A 97 90.81 -57.66 31.41
N GLU A 98 91.16 -56.43 31.80
CA GLU A 98 90.20 -55.32 31.88
C GLU A 98 89.48 -55.08 30.53
N SER A 99 90.21 -55.14 29.42
CA SER A 99 89.63 -54.94 28.10
C SER A 99 88.70 -56.08 27.69
N LEU A 100 89.08 -57.32 28.02
CA LEU A 100 88.26 -58.52 27.78
C LEU A 100 87.05 -58.61 28.71
N GLU A 101 87.10 -58.04 29.91
CA GLU A 101 85.93 -57.94 30.81
C GLU A 101 84.87 -56.98 30.28
N ARG A 102 85.28 -55.88 29.64
CA ARG A 102 84.35 -54.88 29.09
C ARG A 102 83.82 -55.24 27.70
N PHE A 103 84.59 -55.98 26.91
CA PHE A 103 84.19 -56.33 25.56
C PHE A 103 82.81 -57.04 25.43
N PRO A 104 82.41 -57.98 26.32
CA PRO A 104 81.10 -58.63 26.32
C PRO A 104 79.91 -57.68 26.27
N GLU A 105 79.99 -56.50 26.90
CA GLU A 105 78.89 -55.51 26.93
C GLU A 105 78.56 -54.96 25.54
N THR A 106 79.52 -55.08 24.62
CA THR A 106 79.43 -54.60 23.24
C THR A 106 78.94 -55.70 22.28
N ILE A 107 78.85 -56.96 22.73
CA ILE A 107 78.45 -58.09 21.91
C ILE A 107 76.93 -58.28 21.93
N HIS A 108 76.29 -58.13 20.76
CA HIS A 108 74.86 -58.32 20.59
C HIS A 108 74.52 -59.40 19.54
N THR A 109 75.53 -60.03 18.93
CA THR A 109 75.33 -61.11 17.94
C THR A 109 75.80 -62.45 18.48
N GLU A 110 75.10 -63.52 18.09
CA GLU A 110 75.44 -64.90 18.49
C GLU A 110 76.84 -65.31 18.01
N GLN A 111 77.19 -64.97 16.76
CA GLN A 111 78.53 -65.20 16.21
C GLN A 111 79.63 -64.44 16.96
N GLY A 112 79.37 -63.20 17.40
CA GLY A 112 80.32 -62.43 18.21
C GLY A 112 80.56 -63.06 19.57
N ARG A 113 79.51 -63.64 20.20
CA ARG A 113 79.64 -64.37 21.47
C ARG A 113 80.49 -65.63 21.31
N ALA A 114 80.28 -66.38 20.22
CA ALA A 114 81.05 -67.57 19.92
C ALA A 114 82.55 -67.26 19.69
N LEU A 115 82.85 -66.22 18.90
CA LEU A 115 84.23 -65.77 18.67
C LEU A 115 84.92 -65.30 19.96
N PHE A 116 84.18 -64.61 20.85
CA PHE A 116 84.72 -64.19 22.13
C PHE A 116 84.99 -65.36 23.07
N ALA A 117 84.09 -66.35 23.12
CA ALA A 117 84.31 -67.55 23.91
C ALA A 117 85.55 -68.33 23.44
N ASP A 118 85.77 -68.45 22.12
CA ASP A 118 86.98 -69.05 21.55
C ASP A 118 88.23 -68.21 21.87
N ALA A 119 88.13 -66.87 21.83
CA ALA A 119 89.22 -65.98 22.22
C ALA A 119 89.58 -66.12 23.71
N MET A 120 88.61 -66.17 24.62
CA MET A 120 88.85 -66.38 26.05
C MET A 120 89.52 -67.73 26.34
N LYS A 121 89.11 -68.79 25.64
CA LYS A 121 89.74 -70.10 25.81
C LYS A 121 91.21 -70.08 25.37
N LYS A 122 91.49 -69.48 24.21
CA LYS A 122 92.86 -69.35 23.69
C LYS A 122 93.70 -68.36 24.48
N GLU A 123 93.07 -67.37 25.09
CA GLU A 123 93.72 -66.42 26.00
C GLU A 123 94.24 -67.14 27.24
N GLN A 124 93.40 -67.97 27.85
CA GLN A 124 93.81 -68.80 28.97
C GLN A 124 94.94 -69.78 28.58
N GLU A 125 94.81 -70.46 27.43
CA GLU A 125 95.87 -71.36 26.92
C GLU A 125 97.20 -70.62 26.63
N TRP A 126 97.11 -69.38 26.16
CA TRP A 126 98.26 -68.50 25.93
C TRP A 126 98.88 -68.02 27.22
N GLU A 127 98.09 -67.54 28.19
CA GLU A 127 98.61 -67.10 29.49
C GLU A 127 99.27 -68.26 30.25
N ASP A 128 98.67 -69.46 30.20
CA ASP A 128 99.26 -70.68 30.79
C ASP A 128 100.59 -71.05 30.11
N ALA A 129 100.67 -70.94 28.78
CA ALA A 129 101.91 -71.18 28.04
C ALA A 129 102.99 -70.14 28.40
N LEU A 130 102.59 -68.87 28.55
CA LEU A 130 103.45 -67.75 28.90
C LEU A 130 104.00 -67.89 30.34
N ARG A 131 103.17 -68.37 31.28
CA ARG A 131 103.59 -68.71 32.65
C ARG A 131 104.52 -69.93 32.71
N ALA A 132 104.25 -70.95 31.91
CA ALA A 132 105.11 -72.14 31.83
C ALA A 132 106.50 -71.79 31.29
N GLU A 133 106.58 -70.96 30.25
CA GLU A 133 107.83 -70.48 29.66
C GLU A 133 108.65 -69.61 30.63
N MET A 134 108.00 -68.78 31.45
CA MET A 134 108.66 -68.03 32.53
C MET A 134 109.28 -68.94 33.61
N GLY A 135 108.77 -70.16 33.79
CA GLY A 135 109.22 -71.11 34.81
C GLY A 135 110.34 -72.04 34.35
N ALA A 136 110.33 -72.45 33.08
CA ALA A 136 111.38 -73.25 32.46
C ALA A 136 111.46 -72.90 30.97
N SER A 137 112.50 -72.18 30.55
CA SER A 137 112.66 -71.73 29.17
C SER A 137 113.44 -72.76 28.34
N ASP A 138 112.72 -73.75 27.82
CA ASP A 138 113.23 -74.76 26.88
C ASP A 138 112.57 -74.64 25.49
N GLU A 139 113.07 -75.38 24.50
CA GLU A 139 112.57 -75.28 23.12
C GLU A 139 111.11 -75.76 22.97
N ALA A 140 110.65 -76.64 23.87
CA ALA A 140 109.29 -77.17 23.86
C ALA A 140 108.27 -76.16 24.38
N THR A 141 108.60 -75.45 25.47
CA THR A 141 107.78 -74.37 26.03
C THR A 141 107.69 -73.17 25.08
N LEU A 142 108.78 -72.82 24.40
CA LEU A 142 108.82 -71.78 23.37
C LEU A 142 107.87 -72.07 22.19
N SER A 143 107.93 -73.29 21.65
CA SER A 143 107.07 -73.69 20.53
C SER A 143 105.58 -73.64 20.93
N ARG A 144 105.26 -74.03 22.17
CA ARG A 144 103.89 -73.98 22.71
C ARG A 144 103.40 -72.54 22.91
N ALA A 145 104.22 -71.65 23.46
CA ALA A 145 103.85 -70.25 23.66
C ALA A 145 103.68 -69.49 22.33
N SER A 146 104.58 -69.71 21.36
CA SER A 146 104.46 -69.17 20.01
C SER A 146 103.18 -69.64 19.30
N ALA A 147 102.87 -70.94 19.38
CA ALA A 147 101.64 -71.51 18.80
C ALA A 147 100.37 -70.96 19.48
N ALA A 148 100.36 -70.87 20.82
CA ALA A 148 99.23 -70.30 21.57
C ALA A 148 99.05 -68.80 21.28
N SER A 149 100.15 -68.05 21.16
CA SER A 149 100.15 -66.62 20.81
C SER A 149 99.60 -66.38 19.40
N SER A 150 99.99 -67.21 18.43
CA SER A 150 99.43 -67.16 17.06
C SER A 150 97.95 -67.51 17.05
N ALA A 151 97.53 -68.56 17.78
CA ALA A 151 96.13 -68.96 17.83
C ALA A 151 95.23 -67.88 18.47
N LEU A 152 95.74 -67.20 19.51
CA LEU A 152 95.07 -66.06 20.14
C LEU A 152 95.05 -64.84 19.21
N ARG A 153 96.14 -64.57 18.48
CA ARG A 153 96.17 -63.49 17.48
C ARG A 153 95.05 -63.67 16.44
N ASP A 154 94.88 -64.89 15.92
CA ASP A 154 93.86 -65.18 14.90
C ASP A 154 92.44 -64.91 15.41
N THR A 155 92.16 -65.18 16.70
CA THR A 155 90.84 -64.89 17.28
C THR A 155 90.62 -63.41 17.54
N PHE A 156 91.64 -62.67 17.99
CA PHE A 156 91.57 -61.22 18.08
C PHE A 156 91.36 -60.58 16.70
N GLU A 157 92.06 -61.04 15.66
CA GLU A 157 91.89 -60.55 14.29
C GLU A 157 90.47 -60.86 13.75
N ALA A 158 89.94 -62.05 14.03
CA ALA A 158 88.57 -62.41 13.67
C ALA A 158 87.53 -61.53 14.39
N LEU A 159 87.74 -61.21 15.67
CA LEU A 159 86.87 -60.31 16.45
C LEU A 159 86.92 -58.86 15.94
N ILE A 160 88.12 -58.34 15.66
CA ILE A 160 88.33 -57.00 15.08
C ILE A 160 87.60 -56.90 13.74
N LYS A 161 87.84 -57.85 12.85
CA LYS A 161 87.18 -57.90 11.53
C LYS A 161 85.66 -57.95 11.66
N ARG A 162 85.14 -58.77 12.58
CA ARG A 162 83.69 -58.87 12.80
C ARG A 162 83.10 -57.55 13.28
N LYS A 163 83.77 -56.86 14.21
CA LYS A 163 83.33 -55.55 14.70
C LYS A 163 83.36 -54.48 13.61
N TYR A 164 84.38 -54.50 12.77
CA TYR A 164 84.46 -53.62 11.60
C TYR A 164 83.34 -53.88 10.59
N ASP A 165 83.02 -55.14 10.28
CA ASP A 165 81.94 -55.50 9.37
C ASP A 165 80.55 -55.11 9.92
N LEU A 166 80.33 -55.29 11.22
CA LEU A 166 79.09 -54.87 11.89
C LEU A 166 78.93 -53.35 11.88
N ALA A 167 80.01 -52.60 12.16
CA ALA A 167 80.01 -51.15 12.06
C ALA A 167 79.68 -50.67 10.65
N GLN A 168 80.30 -51.24 9.62
CA GLN A 168 79.99 -50.89 8.22
C GLN A 168 78.54 -51.24 7.84
N THR A 169 78.03 -52.37 8.31
CA THR A 169 76.65 -52.79 8.05
C THR A 169 75.65 -51.82 8.70
N ALA A 170 75.91 -51.39 9.94
CA ALA A 170 75.09 -50.40 10.64
C ALA A 170 75.13 -49.02 9.93
N VAL A 171 76.28 -48.59 9.42
CA VAL A 171 76.40 -47.34 8.62
C VAL A 171 75.59 -47.43 7.33
N ARG A 172 75.67 -48.55 6.59
CA ARG A 172 74.87 -48.76 5.36
C ARG A 172 73.37 -48.83 5.67
N GLY A 173 72.99 -49.49 6.76
CA GLY A 173 71.62 -49.51 7.26
C GLY A 173 71.09 -48.11 7.58
N SER A 174 71.90 -47.26 8.20
CA SER A 174 71.57 -45.85 8.49
C SER A 174 71.23 -45.06 7.22
N GLN A 175 72.01 -45.25 6.14
CA GLN A 175 71.77 -44.58 4.85
C GLN A 175 70.43 -45.01 4.22
N ALA A 176 70.08 -46.30 4.28
CA ALA A 176 68.81 -46.79 3.76
C ALA A 176 67.60 -46.26 4.55
N THR A 177 67.70 -46.23 5.88
CA THR A 177 66.65 -45.64 6.74
C THR A 177 66.49 -44.14 6.47
N TYR A 178 67.58 -43.40 6.29
CA TYR A 178 67.54 -41.98 5.94
C TYR A 178 66.79 -41.72 4.63
N GLU A 179 67.12 -42.46 3.56
CA GLU A 179 66.45 -42.30 2.26
C GLU A 179 64.97 -42.70 2.32
N SER A 180 64.62 -43.75 3.06
CA SER A 180 63.22 -44.14 3.27
C SER A 180 62.43 -43.05 3.99
N VAL A 181 62.95 -42.52 5.10
CA VAL A 181 62.29 -41.45 5.88
C VAL A 181 62.13 -40.20 5.02
N ARG A 182 63.18 -39.81 4.28
CA ARG A 182 63.17 -38.65 3.38
C ARG A 182 62.13 -38.79 2.27
N LEU A 183 62.02 -39.96 1.62
CA LEU A 183 61.03 -40.19 0.57
C LEU A 183 59.59 -40.13 1.11
N THR A 184 59.34 -40.77 2.26
CA THR A 184 58.02 -40.72 2.91
C THR A 184 57.64 -39.30 3.32
N MET A 185 58.59 -38.51 3.82
CA MET A 185 58.36 -37.09 4.14
C MET A 185 58.00 -36.28 2.89
N PHE A 186 58.73 -36.45 1.78
CA PHE A 186 58.39 -35.75 0.53
C PHE A 186 57.02 -36.16 -0.02
N ALA A 187 56.65 -37.44 0.07
CA ALA A 187 55.34 -37.91 -0.34
C ALA A 187 54.20 -37.24 0.46
N PHE A 188 54.34 -37.14 1.79
CA PHE A 188 53.33 -36.47 2.62
C PHE A 188 53.28 -34.95 2.42
N ILE A 189 54.43 -34.29 2.23
CA ILE A 189 54.47 -32.85 1.92
C ILE A 189 53.74 -32.58 0.59
N PHE A 190 54.06 -33.36 -0.45
CA PHE A 190 53.45 -33.21 -1.77
C PHE A 190 51.94 -33.47 -1.75
N ALA A 191 51.51 -34.53 -1.06
CA ALA A 191 50.09 -34.84 -0.88
C ALA A 191 49.34 -33.70 -0.15
N SER A 192 49.95 -33.14 0.90
CA SER A 192 49.36 -32.06 1.70
C SER A 192 49.15 -30.78 0.89
N ILE A 193 50.16 -30.38 0.10
CA ILE A 193 50.07 -29.20 -0.77
C ILE A 193 48.99 -29.42 -1.84
N THR A 194 49.01 -30.58 -2.50
CA THR A 194 48.07 -30.88 -3.58
C THR A 194 46.62 -30.86 -3.09
N ILE A 195 46.34 -31.50 -1.95
CA ILE A 195 44.99 -31.51 -1.39
C ILE A 195 44.58 -30.11 -0.92
N GLY A 196 45.49 -29.35 -0.31
CA GLY A 196 45.24 -27.96 0.11
C GLY A 196 44.84 -27.06 -1.07
N VAL A 197 45.56 -27.13 -2.19
CA VAL A 197 45.26 -26.36 -3.41
C VAL A 197 43.92 -26.78 -4.02
N LEU A 198 43.64 -28.08 -4.11
CA LEU A 198 42.37 -28.57 -4.66
C LEU A 198 41.16 -28.15 -3.81
N LEU A 199 41.28 -28.22 -2.48
CA LEU A 199 40.24 -27.76 -1.56
C LEU A 199 40.03 -26.24 -1.66
N ALA A 200 41.11 -25.46 -1.69
CA ALA A 200 41.03 -24.01 -1.86
C ALA A 200 40.34 -23.63 -3.18
N TRP A 201 40.72 -24.27 -4.29
CA TRP A 201 40.10 -24.05 -5.59
C TRP A 201 38.61 -24.44 -5.60
N PHE A 202 38.26 -25.58 -5.00
CA PHE A 202 36.87 -26.04 -4.92
C PHE A 202 35.99 -25.07 -4.12
N ILE A 203 36.46 -24.63 -2.95
CA ILE A 203 35.74 -23.68 -2.10
C ILE A 203 35.61 -22.32 -2.81
N ALA A 204 36.68 -21.80 -3.39
CA ALA A 204 36.66 -20.53 -4.12
C ALA A 204 35.68 -20.57 -5.30
N ARG A 205 35.70 -21.65 -6.09
CA ARG A 205 34.78 -21.84 -7.22
C ARG A 205 33.33 -21.98 -6.78
N GLN A 206 33.07 -22.68 -5.68
CA GLN A 206 31.71 -22.82 -5.14
C GLN A 206 31.18 -21.49 -4.60
N LEU A 207 32.00 -20.75 -3.83
CA LEU A 207 31.62 -19.47 -3.26
C LEU A 207 31.36 -18.41 -4.35
N SER A 208 32.21 -18.37 -5.37
CA SER A 208 32.01 -17.53 -6.55
C SER A 208 30.69 -17.82 -7.27
N ARG A 209 30.27 -19.10 -7.37
CA ARG A 209 28.97 -19.47 -7.94
C ARG A 209 27.78 -19.06 -7.06
N GLN A 210 27.90 -19.16 -5.73
CA GLN A 210 26.82 -18.77 -4.81
C GLN A 210 26.63 -17.24 -4.74
N LEU A 211 27.73 -16.48 -4.81
CA LEU A 211 27.67 -15.03 -4.84
C LEU A 211 27.22 -14.50 -6.21
N GLY A 212 27.57 -15.19 -7.30
CA GLY A 212 27.23 -14.79 -8.66
C GLY A 212 28.13 -13.70 -9.25
N GLY A 213 29.06 -13.17 -8.44
CA GLY A 213 29.99 -12.10 -8.76
C GLY A 213 31.00 -11.91 -7.63
N GLU A 214 31.69 -10.77 -7.62
CA GLU A 214 32.59 -10.42 -6.52
C GLU A 214 31.79 -9.97 -5.27
N PRO A 215 32.23 -10.34 -4.05
CA PRO A 215 31.55 -9.90 -2.83
C PRO A 215 31.47 -8.38 -2.69
N ALA A 216 32.49 -7.67 -3.18
CA ALA A 216 32.56 -6.21 -3.14
C ALA A 216 31.42 -5.57 -3.96
N ASP A 217 31.17 -6.07 -5.17
CA ASP A 217 30.07 -5.61 -6.04
C ASP A 217 28.71 -5.77 -5.36
N ALA A 218 28.48 -6.91 -4.70
CA ALA A 218 27.21 -7.16 -4.01
C ALA A 218 26.97 -6.17 -2.86
N VAL A 219 28.02 -5.82 -2.11
CA VAL A 219 27.95 -4.81 -1.04
C VAL A 219 27.74 -3.41 -1.61
N GLU A 220 28.45 -3.06 -2.69
CA GLU A 220 28.27 -1.76 -3.35
C GLU A 220 26.83 -1.60 -3.89
N ILE A 221 26.32 -2.60 -4.60
CA ILE A 221 24.95 -2.61 -5.13
C ILE A 221 23.93 -2.48 -3.99
N ALA A 222 24.10 -3.24 -2.91
CA ALA A 222 23.19 -3.17 -1.77
C ALA A 222 23.20 -1.77 -1.11
N ASN A 223 24.38 -1.17 -0.95
CA ASN A 223 24.52 0.19 -0.42
C ASN A 223 23.88 1.23 -1.33
N ARG A 224 24.05 1.12 -2.65
CA ARG A 224 23.40 2.03 -3.62
C ARG A 224 21.88 1.91 -3.58
N ILE A 225 21.34 0.68 -3.53
CA ILE A 225 19.90 0.46 -3.37
C ILE A 225 19.40 1.06 -2.05
N ALA A 226 20.12 0.88 -0.95
CA ALA A 226 19.76 1.44 0.35
C ALA A 226 19.77 2.99 0.37
N GLN A 227 20.63 3.61 -0.44
CA GLN A 227 20.67 5.07 -0.65
C GLN A 227 19.62 5.57 -1.66
N GLY A 228 18.76 4.69 -2.18
CA GLY A 228 17.71 5.01 -3.14
C GLY A 228 18.15 4.99 -4.60
N ASP A 229 19.40 4.65 -4.93
CA ASP A 229 19.82 4.51 -6.31
C ASP A 229 19.42 3.12 -6.87
N LEU A 230 18.32 3.09 -7.63
CA LEU A 230 17.80 1.89 -8.30
C LEU A 230 18.22 1.81 -9.78
N SER A 231 19.00 2.79 -10.25
CA SER A 231 19.48 2.89 -11.63
C SER A 231 20.69 2.00 -11.91
N VAL A 232 21.26 1.41 -10.86
CA VAL A 232 22.47 0.57 -10.95
C VAL A 232 22.22 -0.66 -11.83
N PRO A 233 23.05 -0.88 -12.88
CA PRO A 233 23.00 -2.11 -13.64
C PRO A 233 23.57 -3.26 -12.79
N ILE A 234 22.76 -4.30 -12.58
CA ILE A 234 23.19 -5.51 -11.87
C ILE A 234 23.38 -6.61 -12.93
N ASN A 235 24.64 -6.83 -13.30
CA ASN A 235 25.03 -7.82 -14.28
C ASN A 235 25.17 -9.19 -13.61
N THR A 236 24.25 -10.09 -13.90
CA THR A 236 24.29 -11.49 -13.43
C THR A 236 24.82 -12.38 -14.53
N ARG A 237 25.41 -13.52 -14.16
CA ARG A 237 25.87 -14.52 -15.13
C ARG A 237 24.67 -15.08 -15.93
N THR A 238 24.89 -15.43 -17.20
CA THR A 238 23.84 -16.03 -18.04
C THR A 238 23.33 -17.34 -17.44
N GLY A 239 22.01 -17.44 -17.22
CA GLY A 239 21.35 -18.61 -16.62
C GLY A 239 21.40 -18.67 -15.08
N ASP A 240 21.91 -17.63 -14.42
CA ASP A 240 21.91 -17.52 -12.97
C ASP A 240 20.52 -17.19 -12.42
N THR A 241 20.06 -17.97 -11.45
CA THR A 241 18.73 -17.86 -10.82
C THR A 241 18.77 -18.03 -9.30
N GLN A 242 19.95 -18.24 -8.72
CA GLN A 242 20.08 -18.61 -7.30
C GLN A 242 21.16 -17.81 -6.58
N SER A 243 21.97 -17.03 -7.30
CA SER A 243 23.01 -16.25 -6.64
C SER A 243 22.46 -15.07 -5.85
N LEU A 244 23.27 -14.59 -4.91
CA LEU A 244 23.00 -13.34 -4.19
C LEU A 244 22.81 -12.16 -5.16
N LEU A 245 23.66 -12.05 -6.19
CA LEU A 245 23.58 -10.97 -7.16
C LEU A 245 22.28 -11.00 -7.97
N TRP A 246 21.78 -12.18 -8.31
CA TRP A 246 20.46 -12.35 -8.94
C TRP A 246 19.32 -11.98 -8.00
N ALA A 247 19.39 -12.37 -6.73
CA ALA A 247 18.40 -11.98 -5.73
C ALA A 247 18.36 -10.44 -5.56
N LEU A 248 19.52 -9.78 -5.50
CA LEU A 248 19.63 -8.31 -5.47
C LEU A 248 19.06 -7.67 -6.74
N LYS A 249 19.31 -8.25 -7.92
CA LYS A 249 18.72 -7.80 -9.19
C LYS A 249 17.21 -7.81 -9.15
N ASN A 250 16.61 -8.93 -8.73
CA ASN A 250 15.15 -9.06 -8.62
C ASN A 250 14.56 -8.12 -7.57
N MET A 251 15.23 -7.97 -6.41
CA MET A 251 14.82 -7.04 -5.38
C MET A 251 14.78 -5.61 -5.93
N ARG A 252 15.84 -5.18 -6.60
CA ARG A 252 15.91 -3.88 -7.29
C ARG A 252 14.79 -3.73 -8.32
N GLU A 253 14.56 -4.73 -9.18
CA GLU A 253 13.50 -4.68 -10.20
C GLU A 253 12.11 -4.52 -9.60
N ARG A 254 11.81 -5.22 -8.51
CA ARG A 254 10.54 -5.07 -7.79
C ARG A 254 10.43 -3.71 -7.12
N LEU A 255 11.50 -3.19 -6.53
CA LEU A 255 11.52 -1.83 -5.97
C LEU A 255 11.29 -0.77 -7.05
N VAL A 256 11.92 -0.91 -8.22
CA VAL A 256 11.69 -0.06 -9.40
C VAL A 256 10.20 -0.07 -9.77
N GLN A 257 9.59 -1.25 -9.89
CA GLN A 257 8.16 -1.36 -10.22
C GLN A 257 7.28 -0.67 -9.18
N ILE A 258 7.53 -0.90 -7.87
CA ILE A 258 6.74 -0.30 -6.78
C ILE A 258 6.87 1.22 -6.81
N VAL A 259 8.10 1.75 -6.88
CA VAL A 259 8.37 3.20 -6.93
C VAL A 259 7.73 3.84 -8.15
N SER A 260 7.87 3.21 -9.34
CA SER A 260 7.24 3.70 -10.56
C SER A 260 5.71 3.69 -10.48
N SER A 261 5.11 2.63 -9.93
CA SER A 261 3.65 2.55 -9.71
C SER A 261 3.15 3.60 -8.72
N ILE A 262 3.87 3.85 -7.62
CA ILE A 262 3.50 4.91 -6.66
C ILE A 262 3.62 6.28 -7.34
N GLY A 263 4.65 6.50 -8.15
CA GLY A 263 4.82 7.74 -8.91
C GLY A 263 3.64 8.00 -9.86
N THR A 264 3.27 7.02 -10.68
CA THR A 264 2.11 7.16 -11.59
C THR A 264 0.79 7.28 -10.86
N SER A 265 0.57 6.49 -9.79
CA SER A 265 -0.64 6.62 -8.96
C SER A 265 -0.74 8.01 -8.30
N SER A 266 0.38 8.56 -7.84
CA SER A 266 0.40 9.92 -7.25
C SER A 266 0.08 10.99 -8.29
N ASP A 267 0.59 10.86 -9.53
CA ASP A 267 0.24 11.77 -10.63
C ASP A 267 -1.25 11.68 -11.02
N SER A 268 -1.81 10.47 -11.02
CA SER A 268 -3.25 10.28 -11.24
C SER A 268 -4.10 10.90 -10.12
N ILE A 269 -3.72 10.73 -8.85
CA ILE A 269 -4.43 11.33 -7.71
C ILE A 269 -4.33 12.85 -7.77
N ALA A 270 -3.16 13.42 -8.06
CA ALA A 270 -2.99 14.86 -8.19
C ALA A 270 -3.86 15.45 -9.33
N THR A 271 -3.94 14.74 -10.47
CA THR A 271 -4.81 15.15 -11.58
C THR A 271 -6.29 15.08 -11.21
N ALA A 272 -6.73 13.97 -10.61
CA ALA A 272 -8.12 13.80 -10.16
C ALA A 272 -8.51 14.84 -9.09
N ALA A 273 -7.60 15.17 -8.18
CA ALA A 273 -7.82 16.21 -7.17
C ALA A 273 -7.97 17.60 -7.82
N GLN A 274 -7.21 17.91 -8.87
CA GLN A 274 -7.38 19.16 -9.63
C GLN A 274 -8.71 19.20 -10.39
N GLU A 275 -9.14 18.07 -10.96
CA GLU A 275 -10.46 17.96 -11.60
C GLU A 275 -11.60 18.15 -10.59
N LEU A 276 -11.49 17.53 -9.40
CA LEU A 276 -12.42 17.75 -8.29
C LEU A 276 -12.44 19.21 -7.85
N ALA A 277 -11.29 19.86 -7.71
CA ALA A 277 -11.23 21.27 -7.34
C ALA A 277 -11.94 22.17 -8.36
N ARG A 278 -11.73 21.93 -9.67
CA ARG A 278 -12.47 22.64 -10.73
C ARG A 278 -13.97 22.37 -10.68
N GLY A 279 -14.36 21.10 -10.51
CA GLY A 279 -15.76 20.70 -10.37
C GLY A 279 -16.44 21.36 -9.16
N ASN A 280 -15.72 21.52 -8.06
CA ASN A 280 -16.21 22.22 -6.88
C ASN A 280 -16.36 23.72 -7.10
N THR A 281 -15.47 24.36 -7.86
CA THR A 281 -15.64 25.77 -8.25
C THR A 281 -16.89 25.96 -9.10
N ASP A 282 -17.15 25.09 -10.07
CA ASP A 282 -18.38 25.10 -10.87
C ASP A 282 -19.63 24.88 -9.99
N LEU A 283 -19.57 23.91 -9.08
CA LEU A 283 -20.66 23.65 -8.15
C LEU A 283 -20.91 24.83 -7.19
N SER A 284 -19.85 25.52 -6.74
CA SER A 284 -19.96 26.74 -5.94
C SER A 284 -20.72 27.81 -6.70
N GLN A 285 -20.31 28.10 -7.93
CA GLN A 285 -20.94 29.11 -8.78
C GLN A 285 -22.43 28.80 -8.99
N ARG A 286 -22.76 27.54 -9.32
CA ARG A 286 -24.16 27.13 -9.50
C ARG A 286 -24.97 27.20 -8.21
N THR A 287 -24.34 26.97 -7.05
CA THR A 287 -24.99 27.10 -5.74
C THR A 287 -25.27 28.57 -5.42
N GLU A 288 -24.36 29.48 -5.76
CA GLU A 288 -24.57 30.94 -5.64
C GLU A 288 -25.67 31.44 -6.59
N GLU A 289 -25.66 31.00 -7.85
CA GLU A 289 -26.72 31.32 -8.83
C GLU A 289 -28.09 30.79 -8.37
N GLN A 290 -28.12 29.58 -7.79
CA GLN A 290 -29.33 29.00 -7.21
C GLN A 290 -29.82 29.79 -6.00
N ALA A 291 -28.92 30.24 -5.11
CA ALA A 291 -29.28 31.08 -3.97
C ALA A 291 -29.91 32.40 -4.43
N ALA A 292 -29.31 33.07 -5.43
CA ALA A 292 -29.86 34.29 -6.01
C ALA A 292 -31.24 34.05 -6.65
N SER A 293 -31.42 32.93 -7.36
CA SER A 293 -32.71 32.57 -7.97
C SER A 293 -33.78 32.27 -6.91
N LEU A 294 -33.41 31.66 -5.80
CA LEU A 294 -34.31 31.41 -4.67
C LEU A 294 -34.72 32.70 -3.97
N GLU A 295 -33.82 33.68 -3.86
CA GLU A 295 -34.11 35.00 -3.29
C GLU A 295 -35.11 35.78 -4.17
N GLU A 296 -34.93 35.77 -5.49
CA GLU A 296 -35.88 36.36 -6.44
C GLU A 296 -37.24 35.64 -6.41
N THR A 297 -37.22 34.31 -6.31
CA THR A 297 -38.44 33.49 -6.17
C THR A 297 -39.16 33.83 -4.87
N ALA A 298 -38.45 33.94 -3.74
CA ALA A 298 -39.04 34.29 -2.45
C ALA A 298 -39.68 35.69 -2.49
N SER A 299 -39.00 36.68 -3.06
CA SER A 299 -39.56 38.03 -3.26
C SER A 299 -40.81 38.00 -4.14
N SER A 300 -40.79 37.24 -5.24
CA SER A 300 -41.95 37.08 -6.13
C SER A 300 -43.12 36.40 -5.42
N MET A 301 -42.84 35.44 -4.54
CA MET A 301 -43.86 34.76 -3.73
C MET A 301 -44.48 35.68 -2.69
N GLU A 302 -43.71 36.60 -2.08
CA GLU A 302 -44.26 37.63 -1.18
C GLU A 302 -45.20 38.59 -1.92
N GLU A 303 -44.80 39.06 -3.11
CA GLU A 303 -45.64 39.92 -3.95
C GLU A 303 -46.92 39.21 -4.40
N LEU A 304 -46.82 37.94 -4.83
CA LEU A 304 -47.96 37.11 -5.18
C LEU A 304 -48.90 36.90 -3.98
N THR A 305 -48.35 36.61 -2.79
CA THR A 305 -49.14 36.45 -1.56
C THR A 305 -49.92 37.72 -1.25
N SER A 306 -49.27 38.89 -1.35
CA SER A 306 -49.90 40.19 -1.15
C SER A 306 -51.02 40.44 -2.15
N THR A 307 -50.79 40.14 -3.43
CA THR A 307 -51.77 40.32 -4.50
C THR A 307 -52.99 39.41 -4.33
N VAL A 308 -52.79 38.14 -3.99
CA VAL A 308 -53.89 37.19 -3.72
C VAL A 308 -54.70 37.62 -2.50
N ARG A 309 -54.04 38.12 -1.45
CA ARG A 309 -54.73 38.66 -0.28
C ARG A 309 -55.58 39.89 -0.62
N ASN A 310 -55.02 40.82 -1.39
CA ASN A 310 -55.77 41.98 -1.89
C ASN A 310 -56.96 41.57 -2.76
N ASN A 311 -56.82 40.55 -3.61
CA ASN A 311 -57.93 40.03 -4.41
C ASN A 311 -59.05 39.44 -3.54
N ALA A 312 -58.71 38.69 -2.49
CA ALA A 312 -59.69 38.17 -1.55
C ALA A 312 -60.42 39.29 -0.79
N ASP A 313 -59.71 40.34 -0.39
CA ASP A 313 -60.29 41.51 0.28
C ASP A 313 -61.19 42.32 -0.68
N ASN A 314 -60.74 42.55 -1.91
CA ASN A 314 -61.52 43.23 -2.95
C ASN A 314 -62.79 42.44 -3.31
N ALA A 315 -62.70 41.12 -3.43
CA ALA A 315 -63.87 40.26 -3.68
C ALA A 315 -64.89 40.34 -2.54
N ARG A 316 -64.43 40.34 -1.28
CA ARG A 316 -65.29 40.54 -0.11
C ARG A 316 -65.95 41.91 -0.10
N GLN A 317 -65.20 42.97 -0.42
CA GLN A 317 -65.74 44.32 -0.49
C GLN A 317 -66.76 44.47 -1.62
N ALA A 318 -66.47 43.94 -2.80
CA ALA A 318 -67.37 43.94 -3.94
C ALA A 318 -68.65 43.14 -3.68
N SER A 319 -68.55 42.00 -2.99
CA SER A 319 -69.72 41.22 -2.53
C SER A 319 -70.59 42.03 -1.57
N GLY A 320 -70.00 42.77 -0.63
CA GLY A 320 -70.72 43.68 0.26
C GLY A 320 -71.44 44.82 -0.49
N LEU A 321 -70.77 45.43 -1.47
CA LEU A 321 -71.37 46.47 -2.33
C LEU A 321 -72.52 45.92 -3.18
N ALA A 322 -72.37 44.72 -3.73
CA ALA A 322 -73.42 44.03 -4.48
C ALA A 322 -74.63 43.73 -3.58
N GLY A 323 -74.40 43.29 -2.33
CA GLY A 323 -75.46 43.12 -1.33
C GLY A 323 -76.25 44.41 -1.10
N GLY A 324 -75.57 45.54 -0.87
CA GLY A 324 -76.22 46.84 -0.71
C GLY A 324 -76.96 47.33 -1.97
N ALA A 325 -76.41 47.07 -3.16
CA ALA A 325 -77.11 47.38 -4.42
C ALA A 325 -78.37 46.54 -4.61
N SER A 326 -78.38 45.29 -4.16
CA SER A 326 -79.54 44.40 -4.18
C SER A 326 -80.66 44.94 -3.29
N GLU A 327 -80.34 45.39 -2.07
CA GLU A 327 -81.30 46.00 -1.13
C GLU A 327 -81.92 47.29 -1.71
N ILE A 328 -81.12 48.13 -2.37
CA ILE A 328 -81.61 49.33 -3.06
C ILE A 328 -82.54 48.96 -4.22
N ALA A 329 -82.18 47.95 -5.01
CA ALA A 329 -83.00 47.49 -6.14
C ALA A 329 -84.33 46.88 -5.66
N GLU A 330 -84.32 46.13 -4.56
CA GLU A 330 -85.52 45.57 -3.93
C GLU A 330 -86.46 46.68 -3.45
N THR A 331 -85.91 47.67 -2.73
CA THR A 331 -86.66 48.85 -2.26
C THR A 331 -87.25 49.63 -3.45
N SER A 332 -86.45 49.85 -4.49
CA SER A 332 -86.88 50.53 -5.72
C SER A 332 -87.99 49.78 -6.44
N SER A 333 -87.92 48.44 -6.50
CA SER A 333 -88.98 47.58 -7.03
C SER A 333 -90.27 47.69 -6.21
N GLY A 334 -90.16 47.89 -4.89
CA GLY A 334 -91.28 48.24 -4.02
C GLY A 334 -91.97 49.54 -4.42
N TYR A 335 -91.19 50.63 -4.60
CA TYR A 335 -91.74 51.92 -5.05
C TYR A 335 -92.39 51.85 -6.43
N VAL A 336 -91.80 51.13 -7.38
CA VAL A 336 -92.39 50.95 -8.71
C VAL A 336 -93.73 50.21 -8.63
N ARG A 337 -93.84 49.17 -7.79
CA ARG A 337 -95.11 48.48 -7.55
C ARG A 337 -96.19 49.43 -7.02
N GLN A 338 -95.84 50.29 -6.08
CA GLN A 338 -96.75 51.31 -5.53
C GLN A 338 -97.20 52.33 -6.60
N VAL A 339 -96.29 52.74 -7.50
CA VAL A 339 -96.64 53.63 -8.63
C VAL A 339 -97.62 52.93 -9.58
N VAL A 340 -97.40 51.67 -9.93
CA VAL A 340 -98.31 50.89 -10.78
C VAL A 340 -99.70 50.79 -10.14
N GLU A 341 -99.77 50.50 -8.84
CA GLU A 341 -101.03 50.46 -8.09
C GLU A 341 -101.76 51.79 -8.12
N THR A 342 -101.07 52.90 -7.83
CA THR A 342 -101.63 54.25 -7.87
C THR A 342 -102.14 54.61 -9.28
N MET A 343 -101.41 54.25 -10.33
CA MET A 343 -101.84 54.50 -11.72
C MET A 343 -103.08 53.68 -12.09
N ARG A 344 -103.20 52.44 -11.60
CA ARG A 344 -104.42 51.62 -11.80
C ARG A 344 -105.62 52.23 -11.08
N GLU A 345 -105.44 52.72 -9.84
CA GLU A 345 -106.49 53.45 -9.12
C GLU A 345 -106.92 54.73 -9.86
N LEU A 346 -105.97 55.48 -10.43
CA LEU A 346 -106.25 56.66 -11.26
C LEU A 346 -106.99 56.30 -12.56
N ALA A 347 -106.66 55.18 -13.20
CA ALA A 347 -107.36 54.70 -14.39
C ALA A 347 -108.82 54.33 -14.05
N ASP A 348 -109.04 53.61 -12.95
CA ASP A 348 -110.37 53.27 -12.45
C ASP A 348 -111.17 54.51 -12.02
N GLY A 349 -110.50 55.50 -11.43
CA GLY A 349 -111.09 56.80 -11.10
C GLY A 349 -111.50 57.59 -12.35
N SER A 350 -110.66 57.60 -13.38
CA SER A 350 -110.93 58.27 -14.66
C SER A 350 -112.12 57.63 -15.37
N LYS A 351 -112.20 56.30 -15.40
CA LYS A 351 -113.35 55.57 -15.96
C LYS A 351 -114.66 55.94 -15.27
N ARG A 352 -114.65 55.98 -13.94
CA ARG A 352 -115.81 56.43 -13.15
C ARG A 352 -116.22 57.86 -13.48
N MET A 353 -115.26 58.77 -13.68
CA MET A 353 -115.57 60.14 -14.11
C MET A 353 -116.20 60.18 -15.50
N THR A 354 -115.70 59.39 -16.47
CA THR A 354 -116.29 59.29 -17.80
C THR A 354 -117.76 58.85 -17.74
N ASP A 355 -118.08 57.86 -16.90
CA ASP A 355 -119.46 57.39 -16.69
C ASP A 355 -120.35 58.49 -16.11
N ILE A 356 -119.86 59.25 -15.12
CA ILE A 356 -120.59 60.38 -14.51
C ILE A 356 -120.84 61.49 -15.55
N ILE A 357 -119.84 61.83 -16.36
CA ILE A 357 -119.95 62.86 -17.38
C ILE A 357 -120.93 62.46 -18.48
N ALA A 358 -120.98 61.17 -18.86
CA ALA A 358 -121.99 60.66 -19.78
C ALA A 358 -123.42 60.82 -19.23
N VAL A 359 -123.62 60.63 -17.92
CA VAL A 359 -124.90 60.92 -17.26
C VAL A 359 -125.22 62.42 -17.30
N ILE A 360 -124.25 63.30 -17.04
CA ILE A 360 -124.44 64.76 -17.11
C ILE A 360 -124.79 65.22 -18.53
N GLU A 361 -124.12 64.67 -19.55
CA GLU A 361 -124.43 64.93 -20.96
C GLU A 361 -125.87 64.48 -21.30
N SER A 362 -126.29 63.31 -20.80
CA SER A 362 -127.67 62.81 -20.93
C SER A 362 -128.69 63.75 -20.27
N ILE A 363 -128.40 64.24 -19.04
CA ILE A 363 -129.25 65.21 -18.34
C ILE A 363 -129.33 66.53 -19.11
N ALA A 364 -128.21 67.03 -19.63
CA ALA A 364 -128.17 68.25 -20.43
C ALA A 364 -129.00 68.10 -21.72
N PHE A 365 -128.90 66.94 -22.39
CA PHE A 365 -129.73 66.62 -23.55
C PHE A 365 -131.21 66.56 -23.21
N GLN A 366 -131.59 65.83 -22.15
CA GLN A 366 -132.98 65.78 -21.67
C GLN A 366 -133.51 67.18 -21.33
N THR A 367 -132.71 68.01 -20.65
CA THR A 367 -133.06 69.39 -20.29
C THR A 367 -133.25 70.26 -21.52
N ASN A 368 -132.41 70.10 -22.55
CA ASN A 368 -132.54 70.80 -23.83
C ASN A 368 -133.84 70.41 -24.57
N ILE A 369 -134.24 69.13 -24.53
CA ILE A 369 -135.53 68.68 -25.10
C ILE A 369 -136.72 69.21 -24.30
N LEU A 370 -136.66 69.16 -22.96
CA LEU A 370 -137.67 69.75 -22.07
C LEU A 370 -137.86 71.24 -22.31
N ALA A 371 -136.76 71.99 -22.43
CA ALA A 371 -136.76 73.42 -22.70
C ALA A 371 -137.29 73.75 -24.10
N LEU A 372 -136.96 72.94 -25.12
CA LEU A 372 -137.55 73.06 -26.45
C LEU A 372 -139.08 72.83 -26.42
N ASN A 373 -139.54 71.78 -25.74
CA ASN A 373 -140.96 71.50 -25.57
C ASN A 373 -141.68 72.66 -24.85
N ALA A 374 -141.07 73.20 -23.79
CA ALA A 374 -141.59 74.36 -23.06
C ALA A 374 -141.62 75.63 -23.93
N ALA A 375 -140.61 75.88 -24.75
CA ALA A 375 -140.58 77.02 -25.68
C ALA A 375 -141.65 76.91 -26.77
N VAL A 376 -141.91 75.69 -27.26
CA VAL A 376 -143.00 75.42 -28.23
C VAL A 376 -144.37 75.65 -27.59
N GLU A 377 -144.60 75.16 -26.37
CA GLU A 377 -145.89 75.35 -25.68
C GLU A 377 -146.10 76.83 -25.29
N ALA A 378 -145.02 77.54 -24.92
CA ALA A 378 -145.05 78.98 -24.66
C ALA A 378 -145.39 79.79 -25.93
N ALA A 379 -144.86 79.40 -27.10
CA ALA A 379 -145.23 80.01 -28.38
C ALA A 379 -146.70 79.73 -28.75
N ARG A 380 -147.23 78.55 -28.36
CA ARG A 380 -148.63 78.14 -28.57
C ARG A 380 -149.62 78.96 -27.72
N ALA A 381 -149.19 79.46 -26.56
CA ALA A 381 -149.99 80.31 -25.66
C ALA A 381 -150.02 81.82 -26.05
N GLY A 382 -149.36 82.23 -27.14
CA GLY A 382 -149.40 83.60 -27.65
C GLY A 382 -148.79 84.64 -26.70
N GLU A 383 -149.41 85.82 -26.57
CA GLU A 383 -148.87 86.94 -25.74
C GLU A 383 -148.77 86.61 -24.24
N GLN A 384 -149.56 85.65 -23.72
CA GLN A 384 -149.50 85.23 -22.31
C GLN A 384 -148.30 84.32 -22.01
N GLY A 385 -147.72 83.66 -23.03
CA GLY A 385 -146.58 82.75 -22.89
C GLY A 385 -145.21 83.42 -23.02
N ARG A 386 -145.17 84.73 -23.30
CA ARG A 386 -143.96 85.45 -23.71
C ARG A 386 -142.83 85.41 -22.66
N GLY A 387 -143.17 85.54 -21.37
CA GLY A 387 -142.22 85.39 -20.27
C GLY A 387 -141.68 83.96 -20.12
N PHE A 388 -142.54 82.96 -20.29
CA PHE A 388 -142.15 81.54 -20.25
C PHE A 388 -141.26 81.16 -21.45
N ALA A 389 -141.50 81.74 -22.63
CA ALA A 389 -140.67 81.50 -23.81
C ALA A 389 -139.22 82.00 -23.62
N VAL A 390 -139.03 83.14 -22.95
CA VAL A 390 -137.69 83.67 -22.61
C VAL A 390 -136.98 82.75 -21.61
N VAL A 391 -137.66 82.32 -20.55
CA VAL A 391 -137.09 81.38 -19.58
C VAL A 391 -136.76 80.04 -20.24
N ALA A 392 -137.63 79.51 -21.09
CA ALA A 392 -137.37 78.29 -21.84
C ALA A 392 -136.17 78.43 -22.80
N GLY A 393 -136.00 79.59 -23.44
CA GLY A 393 -134.82 79.92 -24.25
C GLY A 393 -133.52 79.94 -23.43
N GLU A 394 -133.55 80.55 -22.24
CA GLU A 394 -132.39 80.62 -21.34
C GLU A 394 -132.03 79.24 -20.77
N VAL A 395 -133.02 78.43 -20.36
CA VAL A 395 -132.81 77.05 -19.91
C VAL A 395 -132.23 76.20 -21.04
N ARG A 396 -132.70 76.40 -22.28
CA ARG A 396 -132.15 75.71 -23.45
C ARG A 396 -130.70 76.09 -23.72
N ALA A 397 -130.38 77.39 -23.69
CA ALA A 397 -129.01 77.88 -23.87
C ALA A 397 -128.08 77.34 -22.78
N LEU A 398 -128.54 77.31 -21.52
CA LEU A 398 -127.81 76.71 -20.40
C LEU A 398 -127.58 75.21 -20.60
N ALA A 399 -128.60 74.48 -21.05
CA ALA A 399 -128.49 73.04 -21.32
C ALA A 399 -127.51 72.73 -22.45
N GLN A 400 -127.52 73.52 -23.54
CA GLN A 400 -126.53 73.40 -24.62
C GLN A 400 -125.12 73.72 -24.13
N ARG A 401 -124.95 74.75 -23.29
CA ARG A 401 -123.66 75.10 -22.69
C ARG A 401 -123.15 73.99 -21.77
N SER A 402 -124.02 73.40 -20.94
CA SER A 402 -123.70 72.25 -20.10
C SER A 402 -123.31 71.02 -20.93
N ALA A 403 -123.95 70.77 -22.07
CA ALA A 403 -123.58 69.66 -22.96
C ALA A 403 -122.20 69.88 -23.59
N VAL A 404 -121.88 71.10 -24.03
CA VAL A 404 -120.55 71.44 -24.56
C VAL A 404 -119.47 71.27 -23.48
N SER A 405 -119.69 71.80 -22.28
CA SER A 405 -118.74 71.64 -21.17
C SER A 405 -118.59 70.18 -20.73
N ALA A 406 -119.67 69.39 -20.73
CA ALA A 406 -119.59 67.96 -20.44
C ALA A 406 -118.73 67.23 -21.49
N LYS A 407 -118.87 67.57 -22.78
CA LYS A 407 -118.04 67.02 -23.84
C LYS A 407 -116.56 67.41 -23.70
N GLU A 408 -116.26 68.67 -23.40
CA GLU A 408 -114.88 69.13 -23.16
C GLU A 408 -114.24 68.41 -21.96
N ILE A 409 -114.98 68.23 -20.85
CA ILE A 409 -114.49 67.47 -19.69
C ILE A 409 -114.27 66.00 -20.06
N LYS A 410 -115.18 65.39 -20.84
CA LYS A 410 -115.01 64.01 -21.32
C LYS A 410 -113.73 63.85 -22.13
N GLU A 411 -113.47 64.74 -23.09
CA GLU A 411 -112.24 64.73 -23.90
C GLU A 411 -110.98 64.87 -23.02
N LEU A 412 -111.01 65.72 -21.98
CA LEU A 412 -109.90 65.86 -21.02
C LEU A 412 -109.68 64.58 -20.18
N ILE A 413 -110.75 63.91 -19.76
CA ILE A 413 -110.67 62.64 -19.01
C ILE A 413 -110.14 61.52 -19.91
N GLU A 414 -110.60 61.41 -21.16
CA GLU A 414 -110.10 60.44 -22.14
C GLU A 414 -108.60 60.66 -22.43
N GLY A 415 -108.20 61.92 -22.61
CA GLY A 415 -106.78 62.28 -22.74
C GLY A 415 -105.96 61.94 -21.50
N SER A 416 -106.51 62.13 -20.29
CA SER A 416 -105.85 61.77 -19.03
C SER A 416 -105.74 60.26 -18.86
N THR A 417 -106.78 59.51 -19.22
CA THR A 417 -106.80 58.04 -19.20
C THR A 417 -105.70 57.46 -20.08
N THR A 418 -105.54 58.00 -21.30
CA THR A 418 -104.47 57.60 -22.22
C THR A 418 -103.07 57.83 -21.62
N ARG A 419 -102.87 58.95 -20.90
CA ARG A 419 -101.59 59.25 -20.22
C ARG A 419 -101.35 58.32 -19.03
N VAL A 420 -102.38 58.00 -18.26
CA VAL A 420 -102.30 57.04 -17.15
C VAL A 420 -101.95 55.65 -17.68
N ASP A 421 -102.60 55.17 -18.74
CA ASP A 421 -102.28 53.88 -19.37
C ASP A 421 -100.83 53.83 -19.87
N SER A 422 -100.35 54.92 -20.49
CA SER A 422 -98.95 55.04 -20.86
C SER A 422 -98.01 55.01 -19.64
N GLY A 423 -98.41 55.67 -18.54
CA GLY A 423 -97.69 55.65 -17.27
C GLY A 423 -97.60 54.25 -16.65
N VAL A 424 -98.69 53.48 -16.68
CA VAL A 424 -98.71 52.06 -16.25
C VAL A 424 -97.69 51.25 -17.05
N GLN A 425 -97.69 51.37 -18.38
CA GLN A 425 -96.76 50.61 -19.22
C GLN A 425 -95.29 50.96 -18.93
N VAL A 426 -94.98 52.25 -18.71
CA VAL A 426 -93.60 52.67 -18.37
C VAL A 426 -93.20 52.13 -17.00
N ALA A 427 -94.08 52.20 -16.01
CA ALA A 427 -93.81 51.67 -14.68
C ALA A 427 -93.65 50.14 -14.67
N GLU A 428 -94.47 49.40 -15.41
CA GLU A 428 -94.33 47.94 -15.56
C GLU A 428 -92.99 47.56 -16.23
N ARG A 429 -92.57 48.30 -17.27
CA ARG A 429 -91.24 48.10 -17.87
C ARG A 429 -90.12 48.41 -16.88
N ALA A 430 -90.23 49.51 -16.13
CA ALA A 430 -89.25 49.84 -15.09
C ALA A 430 -89.16 48.73 -14.03
N GLY A 431 -90.30 48.15 -13.61
CA GLY A 431 -90.34 47.03 -12.68
C GLY A 431 -89.65 45.77 -13.22
N LYS A 432 -89.86 45.45 -14.51
CA LYS A 432 -89.14 44.35 -15.16
C LYS A 432 -87.63 44.61 -15.23
N THR A 433 -87.20 45.81 -15.58
CA THR A 433 -85.78 46.18 -15.60
C THR A 433 -85.16 46.10 -14.20
N MET A 434 -85.89 46.49 -13.13
CA MET A 434 -85.40 46.31 -11.76
C MET A 434 -85.19 44.83 -11.41
N ALA A 435 -86.07 43.92 -11.86
CA ALA A 435 -85.89 42.49 -11.67
C ALA A 435 -84.66 41.94 -12.42
N GLU A 436 -84.39 42.43 -13.64
CA GLU A 436 -83.18 42.09 -14.40
C GLU A 436 -81.91 42.61 -13.71
N VAL A 437 -81.96 43.82 -13.12
CA VAL A 437 -80.86 44.38 -12.30
C VAL A 437 -80.60 43.51 -11.08
N MET A 438 -81.63 43.10 -10.32
CA MET A 438 -81.45 42.21 -9.16
C MET A 438 -80.77 40.90 -9.56
N GLN A 439 -81.19 40.28 -10.68
CA GLN A 439 -80.52 39.07 -11.18
C GLN A 439 -79.06 39.32 -11.57
N ALA A 440 -78.74 40.45 -12.19
CA ALA A 440 -77.37 40.79 -12.54
C ALA A 440 -76.49 41.01 -11.30
N VAL A 441 -77.02 41.70 -10.28
CA VAL A 441 -76.33 41.92 -9.00
C VAL A 441 -76.11 40.61 -8.27
N GLN A 442 -77.10 39.70 -8.25
CA GLN A 442 -76.93 38.38 -7.65
C GLN A 442 -75.80 37.59 -8.32
N ARG A 443 -75.72 37.60 -9.66
CA ARG A 443 -74.60 36.97 -10.38
C ARG A 443 -73.25 37.57 -10.01
N VAL A 444 -73.16 38.88 -9.79
CA VAL A 444 -71.92 39.52 -9.32
C VAL A 444 -71.55 39.00 -7.93
N THR A 445 -72.51 38.91 -7.01
CA THR A 445 -72.29 38.35 -5.67
C THR A 445 -71.77 36.92 -5.73
N ASP A 446 -72.35 36.08 -6.59
CA ASP A 446 -71.93 34.69 -6.76
C ASP A 446 -70.49 34.60 -7.29
N ILE A 447 -70.15 35.37 -8.33
CA ILE A 447 -68.78 35.44 -8.89
C ILE A 447 -67.79 35.93 -7.84
N MET A 448 -68.14 36.94 -7.03
CA MET A 448 -67.26 37.41 -5.96
C MET A 448 -67.04 36.33 -4.88
N GLY A 449 -68.06 35.50 -4.60
CA GLY A 449 -67.94 34.33 -3.74
C GLY A 449 -66.93 33.31 -4.30
N GLU A 450 -67.02 33.00 -5.59
CA GLU A 450 -66.07 32.10 -6.28
C GLU A 450 -64.64 32.65 -6.26
N ILE A 451 -64.45 33.95 -6.54
CA ILE A 451 -63.12 34.59 -6.51
C ILE A 451 -62.54 34.55 -5.09
N SER A 452 -63.35 34.81 -4.05
CA SER A 452 -62.89 34.74 -2.67
C SER A 452 -62.46 33.33 -2.28
N ALA A 453 -63.21 32.30 -2.71
CA ALA A 453 -62.87 30.91 -2.46
C ALA A 453 -61.58 30.50 -3.19
N ALA A 454 -61.47 30.84 -4.49
CA ALA A 454 -60.28 30.58 -5.29
C ALA A 454 -59.03 31.29 -4.73
N SER A 455 -59.19 32.54 -4.26
CA SER A 455 -58.09 33.29 -3.65
C SER A 455 -57.63 32.65 -2.32
N ALA A 456 -58.54 32.09 -1.52
CA ALA A 456 -58.19 31.37 -0.30
C ALA A 456 -57.42 30.06 -0.59
N GLU A 457 -57.83 29.33 -1.63
CA GLU A 457 -57.12 28.14 -2.09
C GLU A 457 -55.72 28.50 -2.64
N GLN A 458 -55.61 29.55 -3.45
CA GLN A 458 -54.33 30.08 -3.93
C GLN A 458 -53.41 30.48 -2.78
N SER A 459 -53.92 31.15 -1.75
CA SER A 459 -53.13 31.52 -0.57
C SER A 459 -52.57 30.27 0.13
N THR A 460 -53.37 29.22 0.25
CA THR A 460 -52.94 27.94 0.85
C THR A 460 -51.88 27.26 -0.01
N GLY A 461 -52.05 27.26 -1.34
CA GLY A 461 -51.05 26.73 -2.27
C GLY A 461 -49.74 27.52 -2.24
N ILE A 462 -49.81 28.84 -2.15
CA ILE A 462 -48.65 29.72 -2.01
C ILE A 462 -47.89 29.43 -0.71
N GLU A 463 -48.57 29.21 0.42
CA GLU A 463 -47.90 28.82 1.67
C GLU A 463 -47.13 27.49 1.54
N GLN A 464 -47.66 26.52 0.79
CA GLN A 464 -46.97 25.26 0.53
C GLN A 464 -45.72 25.47 -0.33
N VAL A 465 -45.83 26.29 -1.39
CA VAL A 465 -44.68 26.64 -2.23
C VAL A 465 -43.62 27.39 -1.42
N ASN A 466 -44.02 28.32 -0.54
CA ASN A 466 -43.10 29.04 0.33
C ASN A 466 -42.32 28.08 1.24
N ARG A 467 -42.98 27.09 1.86
CA ARG A 467 -42.29 26.04 2.64
C ARG A 467 -41.27 25.27 1.80
N ALA A 468 -41.60 24.96 0.54
CA ALA A 468 -40.68 24.29 -0.37
C ALA A 468 -39.46 25.16 -0.73
N VAL A 469 -39.67 26.46 -0.94
CA VAL A 469 -38.59 27.44 -1.18
C VAL A 469 -37.66 27.54 0.04
N VAL A 470 -38.20 27.61 1.26
CA VAL A 470 -37.40 27.61 2.50
C VAL A 470 -36.58 26.32 2.64
N GLN A 471 -37.16 25.16 2.31
CA GLN A 471 -36.42 23.89 2.32
C GLN A 471 -35.32 23.86 1.25
N MET A 472 -35.58 24.40 0.05
CA MET A 472 -34.57 24.53 -1.01
C MET A 472 -33.43 25.46 -0.60
N ASP A 473 -33.72 26.55 0.10
CA ASP A 473 -32.69 27.46 0.65
C ASP A 473 -31.79 26.71 1.65
N GLN A 474 -32.38 25.96 2.59
CA GLN A 474 -31.62 25.15 3.55
C GLN A 474 -30.68 24.14 2.85
N VAL A 475 -31.15 23.47 1.80
CA VAL A 475 -30.32 22.55 1.00
C VAL A 475 -29.24 23.32 0.23
N THR A 476 -29.55 24.49 -0.31
CA THR A 476 -28.58 25.36 -1.00
C THR A 476 -27.45 25.78 -0.06
N GLN A 477 -27.78 26.20 1.17
CA GLN A 477 -26.77 26.51 2.19
C GLN A 477 -25.94 25.28 2.60
N GLN A 478 -26.57 24.11 2.74
CA GLN A 478 -25.84 22.86 3.01
C GLN A 478 -24.91 22.49 1.86
N ASN A 479 -25.33 22.69 0.61
CA ASN A 479 -24.50 22.47 -0.56
C ASN A 479 -23.29 23.41 -0.56
N ALA A 480 -23.46 24.68 -0.21
CA ALA A 480 -22.35 25.63 -0.09
C ALA A 480 -21.30 25.13 0.94
N ALA A 481 -21.75 24.68 2.12
CA ALA A 481 -20.86 24.11 3.13
C ALA A 481 -20.16 22.83 2.66
N LEU A 482 -20.87 21.95 1.93
CA LEU A 482 -20.30 20.72 1.36
C LEU A 482 -19.27 21.04 0.27
N VAL A 483 -19.50 22.07 -0.53
CA VAL A 483 -18.55 22.54 -1.56
C VAL A 483 -17.26 23.04 -0.92
N GLU A 484 -17.33 23.82 0.15
CA GLU A 484 -16.14 24.24 0.89
C GLU A 484 -15.37 23.04 1.47
N GLN A 485 -16.06 22.10 2.10
CA GLN A 485 -15.46 20.89 2.66
C GLN A 485 -14.79 20.03 1.58
N ALA A 486 -15.47 19.82 0.46
CA ALA A 486 -14.94 19.03 -0.64
C ALA A 486 -13.76 19.76 -1.34
N ALA A 487 -13.75 21.10 -1.37
CA ALA A 487 -12.63 21.86 -1.93
C ALA A 487 -11.38 21.71 -1.04
N ALA A 488 -11.56 21.79 0.29
CA ALA A 488 -10.50 21.52 1.25
C ALA A 488 -9.97 20.07 1.15
N ALA A 489 -10.87 19.09 1.00
CA ALA A 489 -10.49 17.69 0.83
C ALA A 489 -9.71 17.46 -0.48
N ALA A 490 -10.17 18.04 -1.60
CA ALA A 490 -9.45 17.97 -2.88
C ALA A 490 -8.06 18.62 -2.78
N GLY A 491 -7.94 19.78 -2.12
CA GLY A 491 -6.65 20.41 -1.82
C GLY A 491 -5.72 19.50 -1.03
N SER A 492 -6.22 18.90 0.07
CA SER A 492 -5.45 17.96 0.88
C SER A 492 -5.01 16.71 0.10
N MET A 493 -5.86 16.18 -0.79
CA MET A 493 -5.50 15.05 -1.66
C MET A 493 -4.38 15.42 -2.63
N ALA A 494 -4.44 16.62 -3.23
CA ALA A 494 -3.40 17.10 -4.13
C ALA A 494 -2.05 17.28 -3.39
N ASP A 495 -2.08 17.77 -2.16
CA ASP A 495 -0.88 17.92 -1.33
C ASP A 495 -0.31 16.56 -0.91
N GLN A 496 -1.14 15.62 -0.45
CA GLN A 496 -0.70 14.25 -0.12
C GLN A 496 -0.09 13.53 -1.33
N ALA A 497 -0.68 13.69 -2.52
CA ALA A 497 -0.13 13.13 -3.75
C ALA A 497 1.25 13.75 -4.08
N ARG A 498 1.43 15.05 -3.85
CA ARG A 498 2.71 15.73 -4.04
C ARG A 498 3.75 15.28 -3.02
N GLU A 499 3.36 15.08 -1.77
CA GLU A 499 4.23 14.52 -0.72
C GLU A 499 4.67 13.10 -1.05
N LEU A 500 3.75 12.22 -1.47
CA LEU A 500 4.07 10.86 -1.91
C LEU A 500 5.03 10.88 -3.10
N LYS A 501 4.78 11.73 -4.10
CA LYS A 501 5.68 11.90 -5.24
C LYS A 501 7.08 12.36 -4.81
N THR A 502 7.17 13.28 -3.86
CA THR A 502 8.44 13.78 -3.31
C THR A 502 9.16 12.70 -2.52
N ALA A 503 8.44 11.92 -1.70
CA ALA A 503 8.99 10.82 -0.92
C ALA A 503 9.57 9.73 -1.81
N VAL A 504 8.91 9.38 -2.92
CA VAL A 504 9.44 8.39 -3.86
C VAL A 504 10.48 8.96 -4.82
N ALA A 505 10.56 10.28 -5.00
CA ALA A 505 11.58 10.93 -5.85
C ALA A 505 13.02 10.77 -5.32
N VAL A 506 13.19 10.43 -4.04
CA VAL A 506 14.48 10.03 -3.48
C VAL A 506 15.02 8.78 -4.21
N PHE A 507 14.13 7.92 -4.70
CA PHE A 507 14.52 6.72 -5.44
C PHE A 507 14.79 7.06 -6.91
N ARG A 508 16.07 6.97 -7.31
CA ARG A 508 16.50 7.17 -8.70
C ARG A 508 16.24 5.91 -9.51
N VAL A 509 15.12 5.91 -10.20
CA VAL A 509 14.77 4.89 -11.19
C VAL A 509 15.42 5.31 -12.52
N GLY A 510 16.45 4.58 -12.95
CA GLY A 510 17.12 4.87 -14.22
C GLY A 510 16.09 4.98 -15.34
N SER A 511 16.10 6.10 -16.07
CA SER A 511 15.15 6.35 -17.14
C SER A 511 15.35 5.29 -18.23
N ARG A 512 14.46 4.29 -18.27
CA ARG A 512 14.23 3.53 -19.50
C ARG A 512 13.63 4.53 -20.50
N HIS A 513 14.49 5.15 -21.29
CA HIS A 513 14.06 5.66 -22.59
C HIS A 513 13.40 4.49 -23.31
N PRO A 514 12.10 4.56 -23.65
CA PRO A 514 11.55 3.62 -24.61
C PRO A 514 12.31 3.89 -25.91
N GLU A 515 13.07 2.93 -26.40
CA GLU A 515 13.47 2.93 -27.80
C GLU A 515 12.18 2.96 -28.62
N SER A 516 11.83 4.15 -29.11
CA SER A 516 10.81 4.34 -30.11
C SER A 516 11.29 3.69 -31.40
N THR A 517 11.02 2.40 -31.56
CA THR A 517 11.17 1.70 -32.82
C THR A 517 10.08 2.18 -33.78
N HIS A 518 10.25 3.39 -34.32
CA HIS A 518 9.51 3.85 -35.49
C HIS A 518 10.02 3.06 -36.71
N ALA A 519 9.34 1.96 -37.03
CA ALA A 519 9.44 1.36 -38.36
C ALA A 519 8.72 2.29 -39.36
N PRO A 520 9.36 2.69 -40.48
CA PRO A 520 8.69 3.49 -41.48
C PRO A 520 7.69 2.62 -42.24
N LEU A 521 6.41 3.02 -42.21
CA LEU A 521 5.37 2.48 -43.07
C LEU A 521 5.76 2.76 -44.53
N LYS A 522 6.00 1.70 -45.31
CA LYS A 522 6.08 1.78 -46.77
C LYS A 522 4.71 2.18 -47.30
N THR A 523 4.62 3.38 -47.85
CA THR A 523 3.60 3.79 -48.81
C THR A 523 3.73 2.92 -50.06
N GLN A 524 2.68 2.19 -50.41
CA GLN A 524 2.45 1.71 -51.78
C GLN A 524 1.30 2.52 -52.37
N PHE A 525 1.59 3.14 -53.50
CA PHE A 525 0.64 3.73 -54.44
C PHE A 525 -0.14 2.66 -55.18
#